data_AF-Q41378-F1
#
_entry.id   AF-Q41378-F1
#
_cell.length_a   1.000
_cell.length_b   1.000
_cell.length_c   1.000
_cell.angle_alpha   90.00
_cell.angle_beta   90.00
_cell.angle_gamma   90.00
#
_symmetry.space_group_name_H-M   'P 1'
#
loop_
_entity.id
_entity.type
_entity.pdbx_description
1 polymer ?
#
loop_
_entity_poly.entity_id
_entity_poly.type
_entity_poly.pdbx_seq_one_letter_code
_entity_poly.pdbx_strand_id
1 'polypeptide(L)'
;SAIYIVALLVMIVAGSKVATAATCSVTELMPCSSAFTSSAAPTAQCCTKLKEQSPCLCGYLKNPTLKQYITNPNAKKVTSTCGVPIPNC
;
A
#
# COMPACT_ATOMS: atom_id res chain seq x y z
N SER A 1 10.99 34.23 24.56
CA SER A 1 11.55 33.24 23.62
C SER A 1 10.85 31.88 23.60
N ALA A 2 9.63 31.73 24.17
CA ALA A 2 8.92 30.44 24.20
C ALA A 2 8.00 30.18 22.98
N ILE A 3 7.67 31.22 22.21
CA ILE A 3 6.71 31.17 21.10
C ILE A 3 7.26 30.36 19.90
N TYR A 4 8.58 30.42 19.68
CA TYR A 4 9.24 29.72 18.58
C TYR A 4 9.28 28.20 18.74
N ILE A 5 9.30 27.70 19.99
CA ILE A 5 9.32 26.27 20.27
C ILE A 5 7.96 25.66 19.95
N VAL A 6 6.86 26.36 20.25
CA VAL A 6 5.51 25.88 19.94
C VAL A 6 5.26 25.85 18.43
N ALA A 7 5.77 26.83 17.68
CA ALA A 7 5.61 26.88 16.23
C ALA A 7 6.34 25.76 15.48
N LEU A 8 7.50 25.30 15.99
CA LEU A 8 8.26 24.20 15.38
C LEU A 8 7.62 22.82 15.59
N LEU A 9 6.85 22.66 16.67
CA LEU A 9 6.16 21.39 16.97
C LEU A 9 4.92 21.17 16.09
N VAL A 10 4.34 22.22 15.52
CA VAL A 10 3.10 22.15 14.72
C VAL A 10 3.36 21.78 13.24
N MET A 11 4.59 21.91 12.74
CA MET A 11 4.90 21.67 11.32
C MET A 11 5.10 20.20 10.93
N ILE A 12 4.99 19.25 11.87
CA ILE A 12 5.23 17.81 11.61
C ILE A 12 3.93 17.03 11.33
N VAL A 13 2.78 17.71 11.19
CA VAL A 13 1.49 17.04 10.92
C VAL A 13 1.07 17.16 9.46
N ALA A 14 2.01 16.98 8.52
CA ALA A 14 1.71 16.89 7.09
C ALA A 14 1.89 15.47 6.51
N GLY A 15 2.17 14.45 7.35
CA GLY A 15 2.54 13.12 6.85
C GLY A 15 1.97 11.90 7.58
N SER A 16 1.44 12.04 8.79
CA SER A 16 0.95 10.88 9.55
C SER A 16 -0.56 10.76 9.40
N LYS A 17 -0.98 10.17 8.27
CA LYS A 17 -2.22 9.41 8.29
C LYS A 17 -1.94 8.26 9.26
N VAL A 18 -2.36 8.39 10.51
CA VAL A 18 -2.43 7.27 11.46
C VAL A 18 -3.57 6.38 10.95
N ALA A 19 -3.34 5.75 9.80
CA ALA A 19 -3.91 4.45 9.54
C ALA A 19 -3.30 3.56 10.62
N THR A 20 -4.12 2.75 11.29
CA THR A 20 -3.64 1.57 12.02
C THR A 20 -2.48 1.00 11.23
N ALA A 21 -1.24 1.11 11.76
CA ALA A 21 -0.05 0.91 10.96
C ALA A 21 0.00 -0.56 10.57
N ALA A 22 -0.63 -0.90 9.44
CA ALA A 22 -0.32 -2.12 8.73
C ALA A 22 1.18 -2.05 8.53
N THR A 23 1.89 -3.02 9.09
CA THR A 23 3.32 -3.15 8.88
C THR A 23 3.51 -3.31 7.37
N CYS A 24 4.06 -2.28 6.73
CA CYS A 24 4.24 -2.28 5.29
C CYS A 24 5.24 -3.39 4.93
N SER A 25 4.71 -4.54 4.53
CA SER A 25 5.48 -5.70 4.11
C SER A 25 4.79 -6.36 2.94
N VAL A 26 5.54 -6.54 1.84
CA VAL A 26 5.05 -7.24 0.65
C VAL A 26 4.71 -8.69 0.95
N THR A 27 5.27 -9.27 2.02
CA THR A 27 4.92 -10.62 2.47
C THR A 27 3.46 -10.77 2.88
N GLU A 28 2.80 -9.69 3.33
CA GLU A 28 1.36 -9.71 3.63
C GLU A 28 0.51 -9.97 2.36
N LEU A 29 1.07 -9.73 1.17
CA LEU A 29 0.43 -10.02 -0.12
C LEU A 29 0.67 -11.46 -0.60
N MET A 30 1.34 -12.31 0.18
CA MET A 30 1.54 -13.73 -0.15
C MET A 30 0.23 -14.49 -0.47
N PRO A 31 -0.93 -14.21 0.17
CA PRO A 31 -2.21 -14.80 -0.23
C PRO A 31 -2.66 -14.43 -1.65
N CYS A 32 -2.09 -13.38 -2.25
CA CYS A 32 -2.35 -12.95 -3.63
C CYS A 32 -1.38 -13.56 -4.65
N SER A 33 -0.38 -14.34 -4.22
CA SER A 33 0.69 -14.87 -5.09
C SER A 33 0.16 -15.56 -6.35
N SER A 34 -0.78 -16.50 -6.20
CA SER A 34 -1.39 -17.21 -7.32
C SER A 34 -2.17 -16.30 -8.28
N ALA A 35 -2.83 -15.27 -7.74
CA ALA A 35 -3.57 -14.29 -8.53
C ALA A 35 -2.63 -13.33 -9.29
N PHE A 36 -1.47 -13.01 -8.72
CA PHE A 36 -0.43 -12.21 -9.37
C PHE A 36 0.36 -12.99 -10.44
N THR A 37 0.57 -14.29 -10.28
CA THR A 37 1.36 -15.09 -11.23
C THR A 37 0.51 -15.72 -12.35
N SER A 38 -0.70 -16.17 -12.05
CA SER A 38 -1.41 -17.12 -12.91
C SER A 38 -2.76 -16.60 -13.44
N SER A 39 -3.03 -15.30 -13.35
CA SER A 39 -4.33 -14.69 -13.71
C SER A 39 -5.55 -15.28 -12.97
N ALA A 40 -5.32 -16.05 -11.91
CA ALA A 40 -6.38 -16.64 -11.09
C ALA A 40 -7.18 -15.54 -10.38
N ALA A 41 -8.44 -15.84 -10.06
CA ALA A 41 -9.25 -14.93 -9.24
C ALA A 41 -8.63 -14.77 -7.84
N PRO A 42 -8.58 -13.56 -7.28
CA PRO A 42 -8.08 -13.36 -5.92
C PRO A 42 -9.03 -13.97 -4.90
N THR A 43 -8.46 -14.53 -3.84
CA THR A 43 -9.24 -15.02 -2.69
C THR A 43 -9.74 -13.85 -1.84
N ALA A 44 -10.75 -14.09 -1.01
CA ALA A 44 -11.21 -13.09 -0.03
C ALA A 44 -10.06 -12.62 0.87
N GLN A 45 -9.22 -13.55 1.33
CA GLN A 45 -8.06 -13.25 2.18
C GLN A 45 -7.02 -12.39 1.45
N CYS A 46 -6.77 -12.64 0.15
CA CYS A 46 -5.94 -11.76 -0.68
C CYS A 46 -6.52 -10.34 -0.70
N CYS A 47 -7.81 -10.18 -0.98
CA CYS A 47 -8.40 -8.85 -1.03
C CYS A 47 -8.40 -8.13 0.32
N THR A 48 -8.60 -8.84 1.43
CA THR A 48 -8.46 -8.26 2.78
C THR A 48 -7.05 -7.74 3.01
N LYS A 49 -6.02 -8.55 2.75
CA LYS A 49 -4.62 -8.15 2.91
C LYS A 49 -4.20 -7.02 1.98
N LEU A 50 -4.70 -7.03 0.74
CA LEU A 50 -4.41 -5.96 -0.20
C LEU A 50 -5.03 -4.63 0.23
N LYS A 51 -6.24 -4.64 0.82
CA LYS A 51 -6.87 -3.45 1.40
C LYS A 51 -6.13 -2.94 2.63
N GLU A 52 -5.69 -3.84 3.52
CA GLU A 52 -4.86 -3.49 4.67
C GLU A 52 -3.56 -2.79 4.24
N GLN A 53 -2.95 -3.22 3.13
CA GLN A 53 -1.73 -2.63 2.58
C GLN A 53 -1.95 -1.43 1.65
N SER A 54 -3.19 -0.97 1.45
CA SER A 54 -3.49 0.22 0.64
C SER A 54 -2.63 1.46 0.99
N PRO A 55 -2.37 1.83 2.27
CA PRO A 55 -1.50 2.98 2.59
C PRO A 55 -0.03 2.76 2.20
N CYS A 56 0.41 1.51 2.05
CA CYS A 56 1.79 1.15 1.73
C CYS A 56 2.08 1.12 0.22
N LEU A 57 1.04 1.15 -0.63
CA LEU A 57 1.19 1.00 -2.08
C LEU A 57 2.11 2.05 -2.72
N CYS A 58 2.06 3.32 -2.27
CA CYS A 58 3.02 4.32 -2.74
C CYS A 58 4.48 3.94 -2.42
N GLY A 59 4.72 3.40 -1.22
CA GLY A 59 6.05 2.94 -0.81
C GLY A 59 6.54 1.82 -1.72
N TYR A 60 5.67 0.88 -2.08
CA TYR A 60 6.01 -0.19 -3.01
C TYR A 60 6.25 0.33 -4.44
N LEU A 61 5.46 1.30 -4.91
CA LEU A 61 5.63 1.90 -6.24
C LEU A 61 6.93 2.71 -6.38
N LYS A 62 7.39 3.34 -5.29
CA LYS A 62 8.66 4.09 -5.25
C LYS A 62 9.89 3.18 -5.20
N ASN A 63 9.73 1.94 -4.76
CA ASN A 63 10.82 0.97 -4.74
C ASN A 63 10.88 0.22 -6.08
N PRO A 64 11.96 0.35 -6.88
CA PRO A 64 12.05 -0.26 -8.21
C PRO A 64 11.94 -1.79 -8.19
N THR A 65 12.38 -2.45 -7.11
CA THR A 65 12.29 -3.91 -6.98
C THR A 65 10.89 -4.38 -6.62
N LEU A 66 10.08 -3.52 -5.98
CA LEU A 66 8.74 -3.86 -5.52
C LEU A 66 7.63 -3.40 -6.49
N LYS A 67 7.90 -2.35 -7.27
CA LYS A 67 6.95 -1.75 -8.21
C LYS A 67 6.31 -2.79 -9.14
N GLN A 68 7.11 -3.74 -9.64
CA GLN A 68 6.66 -4.81 -10.54
C GLN A 68 5.53 -5.68 -9.96
N TYR A 69 5.45 -5.84 -8.63
CA TYR A 69 4.40 -6.62 -7.98
C TYR A 69 3.05 -5.89 -7.94
N ILE A 70 3.04 -4.57 -8.17
CA ILE A 70 1.81 -3.75 -8.21
C ILE A 70 1.46 -3.33 -9.64
N THR A 71 2.45 -3.13 -10.51
CA THR A 71 2.23 -2.54 -11.84
C THR A 71 2.07 -3.56 -12.97
N ASN A 72 2.33 -4.85 -12.75
CA ASN A 72 2.14 -5.87 -13.79
C ASN A 72 0.63 -6.06 -14.14
N PRO A 73 0.29 -6.63 -15.31
CA PRO A 73 -1.10 -6.77 -15.75
C PRO A 73 -2.00 -7.54 -14.77
N ASN A 74 -1.50 -8.63 -14.19
CA ASN A 74 -2.26 -9.44 -13.25
C ASN A 74 -2.51 -8.70 -11.93
N ALA A 75 -1.50 -8.00 -11.42
CA ALA A 75 -1.61 -7.17 -10.22
C ALA A 75 -2.64 -6.06 -10.40
N LYS A 76 -2.66 -5.38 -11.56
CA LYS A 76 -3.69 -4.38 -11.89
C LYS A 76 -5.10 -4.97 -11.94
N LYS A 77 -5.24 -6.21 -12.45
CA LYS A 77 -6.51 -6.92 -12.46
C LYS A 77 -6.95 -7.29 -11.04
N VAL A 78 -6.03 -7.78 -10.21
CA VAL A 78 -6.29 -8.14 -8.82
C VAL A 78 -6.67 -6.91 -7.99
N THR A 79 -5.94 -5.80 -8.10
CA THR A 79 -6.26 -4.55 -7.39
C THR A 79 -7.64 -4.03 -7.80
N SER A 80 -7.96 -4.05 -9.10
CA SER A 80 -9.31 -3.70 -9.58
C SER A 80 -10.39 -4.64 -9.04
N THR A 81 -10.16 -5.95 -9.06
CA THR A 81 -11.10 -6.97 -8.57
C THR A 81 -11.37 -6.84 -7.07
N CYS A 82 -10.34 -6.51 -6.29
CA CYS A 82 -10.44 -6.29 -4.85
C CYS A 82 -10.93 -4.88 -4.47
N GLY A 83 -11.14 -3.98 -5.44
CA GLY A 83 -11.57 -2.60 -5.19
C GLY A 83 -10.51 -1.73 -4.52
N VAL A 84 -9.23 -2.00 -4.77
CA VAL A 84 -8.08 -1.24 -4.24
C VAL A 84 -7.52 -0.36 -5.37
N PRO A 85 -7.73 0.96 -5.35
CA PRO A 85 -7.18 1.84 -6.39
C PRO A 85 -5.67 1.91 -6.27
N ILE A 86 -4.97 1.88 -7.42
CA ILE A 86 -3.52 2.11 -7.46
C ILE A 86 -3.29 3.63 -7.35
N PRO A 87 -2.59 4.10 -6.32
CA PRO A 87 -2.39 5.54 -6.11
C PRO A 87 -1.41 6.12 -7.14
N ASN A 88 -1.62 7.39 -7.52
CA ASN A 88 -0.58 8.19 -8.16
C ASN A 88 0.31 8.78 -7.05
N CYS A 89 1.57 8.37 -7.08
CA CYS A 89 2.65 8.75 -6.17
C CYS A 89 3.90 9.06 -7.01
#